data_AF-A0A8J7JK09-F1
#
_entry.id   AF-A0A8J7JK09-F1
#
_cell.length_a   1.000
_cell.length_b   1.000
_cell.length_c   1.000
_cell.angle_alpha   90.00
_cell.angle_beta   90.00
_cell.angle_gamma   90.00
#
_symmetry.space_group_name_H-M   'P 1'
#
loop_
_entity.id
_entity.type
_entity.pdbx_description
1 polymer ?
#
loop_
_entity_poly.entity_id
_entity_poly.type
_entity_poly.pdbx_seq_one_letter_code
_entity_poly.pdbx_strand_id
1 'polypeptide(L)'
;MTSPSRLEQAKDGDAAAIAALLSQALRPRGIAVRGDRQSYCLHLWFTGQTAPPQAATVAYARRAIDTLQIPSIGVLQLYGEQAGLTQPLWMAEISLLSADPIAPDGEGSTTLASPGGAQPIEALASDRPLPATIARAYQELGLAVGDPLPQVEALYFRRRAALLRRGDRAALEPLKWAFTTLKTHLEHQAQLDPLAMASAPDKPPGPRRLSTTPRAQPRSIATRPGASAIADNSDILSFQNPYSNGLIFPGLLLLGMLMNAIPIVNGLLFGIKIWIHEFGHATIAWLAGRRAIPLPIGWTSVDPRRSLLVYLGLLVLLGLLFWAGRREGQRWPMGLTVGLAAVQFYMTWLISANQFDMWLSFGGIGGEIYLSALLMVSFYFPLPEYFRWDFYRFPVVVAAAFCFWGQVWLWQQIPSGRASIPFGSMWGDADHGDMNQLANVHHWTPGDIISTYSSLTHLCLLVIFAVYAYTLFRQHRELFIALGRQWFP
;
A
#
# COMPACT_ATOMS: atom_id res chain seq x y z
N MET A 1 11.71 -9.01 41.35
CA MET A 1 10.86 -8.43 40.29
C MET A 1 9.40 -8.70 40.68
N THR A 2 8.66 -7.66 41.03
CA THR A 2 7.23 -7.75 41.40
C THR A 2 6.40 -7.62 40.12
N SER A 3 5.58 -8.63 39.81
CA SER A 3 4.63 -8.57 38.69
C SER A 3 3.68 -7.37 38.84
N PRO A 4 3.37 -6.62 37.77
CA PRO A 4 2.44 -5.50 37.84
C PRO A 4 1.06 -5.97 38.32
N SER A 5 0.37 -5.10 39.07
CA SER A 5 -0.96 -5.40 39.58
C SER A 5 -1.96 -5.50 38.41
N ARG A 6 -3.00 -6.33 38.54
CA ARG A 6 -4.02 -6.51 37.48
C ARG A 6 -4.71 -5.21 37.07
N LEU A 7 -4.76 -4.22 37.97
CA LEU A 7 -5.30 -2.90 37.67
C LEU A 7 -4.39 -2.09 36.75
N GLU A 8 -3.07 -2.18 36.93
CA GLU A 8 -2.09 -1.54 36.04
C GLU A 8 -2.13 -2.16 34.65
N GLN A 9 -2.19 -3.50 34.55
CA GLN A 9 -2.35 -4.20 33.27
C GLN A 9 -3.65 -3.80 32.55
N ALA A 10 -4.74 -3.58 33.28
CA ALA A 10 -6.00 -3.13 32.69
C ALA A 10 -5.94 -1.67 32.20
N LYS A 11 -5.20 -0.80 32.89
CA LYS A 11 -4.96 0.59 32.46
C LYS A 11 -4.06 0.68 31.22
N ASP A 12 -3.12 -0.25 31.08
CA ASP A 12 -2.30 -0.41 29.87
C ASP A 12 -3.08 -1.03 28.69
N GLY A 13 -4.35 -1.41 28.93
CA GLY A 13 -5.26 -1.90 27.90
C GLY A 13 -5.14 -3.41 27.62
N ASP A 14 -4.65 -4.21 28.57
CA ASP A 14 -4.67 -5.67 28.48
C ASP A 14 -6.13 -6.19 28.55
N ALA A 15 -6.58 -6.82 27.46
CA ALA A 15 -7.94 -7.35 27.34
C ALA A 15 -8.29 -8.39 28.40
N ALA A 16 -7.33 -9.25 28.77
CA ALA A 16 -7.53 -10.29 29.75
C ALA A 16 -7.64 -9.70 31.16
N ALA A 17 -6.85 -8.67 31.47
CA ALA A 17 -6.92 -7.95 32.74
C ALA A 17 -8.25 -7.19 32.88
N ILE A 18 -8.68 -6.49 31.82
CA ILE A 18 -9.98 -5.78 31.79
C ILE A 18 -11.13 -6.77 31.97
N ALA A 19 -11.12 -7.87 31.22
CA ALA A 19 -12.15 -8.92 31.32
C ALA A 19 -12.20 -9.56 32.71
N ALA A 20 -11.04 -9.76 33.36
CA ALA A 20 -10.96 -10.29 34.71
C ALA A 20 -11.56 -9.32 35.75
N LEU A 21 -11.29 -8.02 35.64
CA LEU A 21 -11.87 -7.00 36.53
C LEU A 21 -13.39 -6.90 36.35
N LEU A 22 -13.87 -6.89 35.11
CA LEU A 22 -15.30 -6.84 34.80
C LEU A 22 -16.02 -8.12 35.27
N SER A 23 -15.41 -9.29 35.06
CA SER A 23 -15.92 -10.56 35.56
C SER A 23 -16.00 -10.60 37.08
N GLN A 24 -15.01 -10.05 37.78
CA GLN A 24 -15.01 -9.99 39.24
C GLN A 24 -16.17 -9.13 39.77
N ALA A 25 -16.42 -7.99 39.14
CA ALA A 25 -17.50 -7.07 39.54
C ALA A 25 -18.90 -7.61 39.19
N LEU A 26 -19.03 -8.39 38.11
CA LEU A 26 -20.31 -8.93 37.63
C LEU A 26 -20.61 -10.35 38.13
N ARG A 27 -19.68 -10.96 38.89
CA ARG A 27 -19.85 -12.30 39.51
C ARG A 27 -21.12 -12.44 40.36
N PRO A 28 -21.57 -11.46 41.17
CA PRO A 28 -22.81 -11.57 41.93
C PRO A 28 -24.07 -11.68 41.05
N ARG A 29 -23.97 -11.29 39.78
CA ARG A 29 -25.07 -11.36 38.79
C ARG A 29 -24.97 -12.59 37.88
N GLY A 30 -23.98 -13.46 38.10
CA GLY A 30 -23.80 -14.69 37.31
C GLY A 30 -23.34 -14.44 35.86
N ILE A 31 -22.68 -13.30 35.60
CA ILE A 31 -22.19 -12.94 34.26
C ILE A 31 -20.67 -13.09 34.22
N ALA A 32 -20.16 -13.86 33.24
CA ALA A 32 -18.75 -13.96 32.92
C ALA A 32 -18.39 -13.05 31.75
N VAL A 33 -17.21 -12.44 31.78
CA VAL A 33 -16.73 -11.55 30.72
C VAL A 33 -15.47 -12.12 30.10
N ARG A 34 -15.46 -12.28 28.78
CA ARG A 34 -14.26 -12.57 28.00
C ARG A 34 -13.87 -11.31 27.23
N GLY A 35 -12.57 -11.02 27.17
CA GLY A 35 -12.03 -9.89 26.43
C GLY A 35 -11.05 -10.36 25.39
N ASP A 36 -11.09 -9.75 24.22
CA ASP A 36 -10.05 -9.82 23.20
C ASP A 36 -9.79 -8.40 22.70
N ARG A 37 -8.54 -8.10 22.37
CA ARG A 37 -8.17 -6.77 21.87
C ARG A 37 -7.53 -6.91 20.51
N GLN A 38 -8.09 -6.19 19.55
CA GLN A 38 -7.58 -6.04 18.21
C GLN A 38 -7.23 -4.57 18.02
N SER A 39 -5.97 -4.24 18.30
CA SER A 39 -5.43 -2.88 18.16
C SER A 39 -6.18 -1.83 19.01
N TYR A 40 -7.00 -0.97 18.38
CA TYR A 40 -7.79 0.07 19.05
C TYR A 40 -9.23 -0.37 19.40
N CYS A 41 -9.61 -1.59 19.02
CA CYS A 41 -10.90 -2.18 19.29
C CYS A 41 -10.81 -3.19 20.45
N LEU A 42 -11.62 -2.98 21.49
CA LEU A 42 -11.79 -3.94 22.57
C LEU A 42 -13.10 -4.71 22.36
N HIS A 43 -13.00 -6.02 22.18
CA HIS A 43 -14.14 -6.93 22.09
C HIS A 43 -14.41 -7.53 23.47
N LEU A 44 -15.63 -7.34 23.98
CA LEU A 44 -16.07 -7.90 25.25
C LEU A 44 -17.33 -8.75 25.07
N TRP A 45 -17.23 -10.02 25.43
CA TRP A 45 -18.36 -10.95 25.46
C TRP A 45 -18.88 -11.11 26.88
N PHE A 46 -20.16 -10.81 27.09
CA PHE A 46 -20.85 -10.93 28.37
C PHE A 46 -21.76 -12.16 28.33
N THR A 47 -21.36 -13.23 29.00
CA THR A 47 -22.04 -14.52 28.99
C THR A 47 -22.78 -14.76 30.31
N GLY A 48 -24.09 -15.00 30.27
CA GLY A 48 -24.93 -15.33 31.43
C GLY A 48 -25.86 -16.52 31.17
N GLN A 49 -26.59 -17.00 32.19
CA GLN A 49 -27.61 -18.06 32.01
C GLN A 49 -28.76 -17.62 31.10
N THR A 50 -29.09 -16.32 31.14
CA THR A 50 -29.93 -15.61 30.17
C THR A 50 -29.10 -14.46 29.63
N ALA A 51 -29.24 -14.13 28.33
CA ALA A 51 -28.50 -13.02 27.75
C ALA A 51 -28.71 -11.73 28.56
N PRO A 52 -27.63 -11.05 28.98
CA PRO A 52 -27.75 -9.89 29.84
C PRO A 52 -28.46 -8.74 29.10
N PRO A 53 -29.26 -7.89 29.78
CA PRO A 53 -29.98 -6.81 29.12
C PRO A 53 -29.01 -5.83 28.44
N GLN A 54 -29.22 -5.58 27.13
CA GLN A 54 -28.32 -4.80 26.29
C GLN A 54 -28.06 -3.40 26.85
N ALA A 55 -29.13 -2.62 27.12
CA ALA A 55 -29.00 -1.24 27.58
C ALA A 55 -28.22 -1.11 28.90
N ALA A 56 -28.47 -2.01 29.86
CA ALA A 56 -27.79 -2.01 31.15
C ALA A 56 -26.30 -2.42 31.02
N THR A 57 -26.00 -3.37 30.13
CA THR A 57 -24.64 -3.89 29.90
C THR A 57 -23.78 -2.85 29.17
N VAL A 58 -24.34 -2.20 28.16
CA VAL A 58 -23.70 -1.11 27.40
C VAL A 58 -23.37 0.06 28.32
N ALA A 59 -24.32 0.50 29.16
CA ALA A 59 -24.11 1.61 30.09
C ALA A 59 -23.05 1.29 31.15
N TYR A 60 -23.02 0.05 31.65
CA TYR A 60 -22.02 -0.40 32.62
C TYR A 60 -20.62 -0.47 32.00
N ALA A 61 -20.50 -1.07 30.81
CA ALA A 61 -19.23 -1.21 30.10
C ALA A 61 -18.63 0.15 29.76
N ARG A 62 -19.44 1.11 29.27
CA ARG A 62 -18.99 2.49 29.02
C ARG A 62 -18.41 3.14 30.27
N ARG A 63 -19.15 3.12 31.39
CA ARG A 63 -18.66 3.70 32.67
C ARG A 63 -17.38 3.04 33.16
N ALA A 64 -17.27 1.72 33.04
CA ALA A 64 -16.09 1.00 33.49
C ALA A 64 -14.84 1.36 32.66
N ILE A 65 -14.99 1.47 31.34
CA ILE A 65 -13.89 1.86 30.45
C ILE A 65 -13.54 3.35 30.63
N ASP A 66 -14.53 4.23 30.80
CA ASP A 66 -14.30 5.65 31.11
C ASP A 66 -13.54 5.82 32.44
N THR A 67 -13.82 4.97 33.44
CA THR A 67 -13.13 4.98 34.74
C THR A 67 -11.69 4.47 34.63
N LEU A 68 -11.43 3.53 33.73
CA LEU A 68 -10.09 2.99 33.49
C LEU A 68 -9.21 3.94 32.67
N GLN A 69 -9.81 4.93 31.99
CA GLN A 69 -9.12 5.94 31.17
C GLN A 69 -8.04 5.32 30.27
N ILE A 70 -8.42 4.36 29.43
CA ILE A 70 -7.47 3.62 28.61
C ILE A 70 -7.23 4.39 27.30
N PRO A 71 -6.09 5.09 27.14
CA PRO A 71 -5.89 6.01 26.01
C PRO A 71 -5.72 5.29 24.67
N SER A 72 -5.49 3.97 24.69
CA SER A 72 -5.20 3.17 23.49
C SER A 72 -6.41 2.45 22.88
N ILE A 73 -7.64 2.68 23.38
CA ILE A 73 -8.87 2.03 22.89
C ILE A 73 -9.83 3.10 22.37
N GLY A 74 -10.09 3.08 21.07
CA GLY A 74 -10.99 4.04 20.41
C GLY A 74 -12.41 3.51 20.19
N VAL A 75 -12.56 2.18 20.12
CA VAL A 75 -13.84 1.51 19.87
C VAL A 75 -14.01 0.33 20.82
N LEU A 76 -15.22 0.17 21.33
CA LEU A 76 -15.62 -0.91 22.22
C LEU A 76 -16.76 -1.70 21.57
N GLN A 77 -16.52 -2.96 21.22
CA GLN A 77 -17.52 -3.88 20.70
C GLN A 77 -17.99 -4.83 21.79
N LEU A 78 -19.30 -4.85 22.03
CA LEU A 78 -19.94 -5.58 23.12
C LEU A 78 -20.87 -6.65 22.54
N TYR A 79 -20.77 -7.86 23.09
CA TYR A 79 -21.60 -8.99 22.71
C TYR A 79 -22.33 -9.56 23.92
N GLY A 80 -23.63 -9.78 23.79
CA GLY A 80 -24.43 -10.47 24.81
C GLY A 80 -24.64 -11.92 24.44
N GLU A 81 -24.15 -12.84 25.27
CA GLU A 81 -24.26 -14.27 25.04
C GLU A 81 -25.07 -14.97 26.13
N GLN A 82 -25.77 -16.01 25.73
CA GLN A 82 -26.41 -16.96 26.64
C GLN A 82 -25.59 -18.24 26.68
N ALA A 83 -25.33 -18.75 27.89
CA ALA A 83 -24.60 -19.99 28.10
C ALA A 83 -25.27 -21.14 27.32
N GLY A 84 -24.51 -21.77 26.42
CA GLY A 84 -24.97 -22.90 25.58
C GLY A 84 -25.34 -22.54 24.15
N LEU A 85 -25.34 -21.25 23.76
CA LEU A 85 -25.50 -20.82 22.37
C LEU A 85 -24.17 -20.40 21.76
N THR A 86 -23.94 -20.78 20.50
CA THR A 86 -22.70 -20.50 19.74
C THR A 86 -22.68 -19.11 19.09
N GLN A 87 -23.79 -18.37 19.14
CA GLN A 87 -23.91 -17.03 18.55
C GLN A 87 -24.41 -16.00 19.59
N PRO A 88 -23.94 -14.75 19.53
CA PRO A 88 -24.41 -13.70 20.42
C PRO A 88 -25.85 -13.30 20.10
N LEU A 89 -26.66 -13.09 21.15
CA LEU A 89 -28.05 -12.66 21.02
C LEU A 89 -28.17 -11.18 20.60
N TRP A 90 -27.17 -10.37 20.94
CA TRP A 90 -27.08 -8.97 20.53
C TRP A 90 -25.63 -8.52 20.43
N MET A 91 -25.42 -7.47 19.63
CA MET A 91 -24.16 -6.77 19.45
C MET A 91 -24.38 -5.26 19.63
N ALA A 92 -23.44 -4.57 20.26
CA ALA A 92 -23.44 -3.13 20.39
C ALA A 92 -22.03 -2.57 20.20
N GLU A 93 -21.91 -1.44 19.52
CA GLU A 93 -20.65 -0.74 19.32
C GLU A 93 -20.69 0.62 20.04
N ILE A 94 -19.59 0.96 20.70
CA ILE A 94 -19.41 2.23 21.40
C ILE A 94 -18.11 2.88 20.91
N SER A 95 -18.22 4.04 20.29
CA SER A 95 -17.07 4.92 20.02
C SER A 95 -16.71 5.68 21.30
N LEU A 96 -15.46 5.56 21.73
CA LEU A 96 -14.91 6.26 22.90
C LEU A 96 -14.24 7.59 22.52
N LEU A 97 -14.04 7.84 21.23
CA LEU A 97 -13.59 9.11 20.69
C LEU A 97 -14.81 10.03 20.52
N SER A 98 -14.98 10.97 21.44
CA SER A 98 -15.92 12.09 21.28
C SER A 98 -15.28 13.36 21.82
N ALA A 99 -15.42 14.42 21.03
CA ALA A 99 -14.81 15.73 21.15
C ALA A 99 -15.00 16.37 22.54
N ASP A 100 -13.91 16.91 23.10
CA ASP A 100 -13.96 17.74 24.29
C ASP A 100 -14.66 19.08 24.00
N PRO A 101 -15.64 19.50 24.82
CA PRO A 101 -15.93 20.90 25.02
C PRO A 101 -15.00 21.47 26.11
N ILE A 102 -14.14 22.40 25.68
CA ILE A 102 -13.64 23.62 26.38
C ILE A 102 -13.46 23.53 27.92
N ALA A 103 -12.18 23.54 28.33
CA ALA A 103 -11.49 24.15 29.50
C ALA A 103 -12.32 24.99 30.53
N PRO A 104 -11.89 25.16 31.81
CA PRO A 104 -10.51 25.53 32.17
C PRO A 104 -9.95 25.12 33.57
N ASP A 105 -8.69 25.52 33.78
CA ASP A 105 -7.92 25.71 35.03
C ASP A 105 -7.55 24.45 35.85
N GLY A 106 -6.34 24.30 36.40
CA GLY A 106 -5.16 25.14 36.50
C GLY A 106 -4.08 24.40 37.33
N GLU A 107 -2.87 24.98 37.36
CA GLU A 107 -1.79 24.76 38.36
C GLU A 107 -1.22 23.33 38.46
N GLY A 108 0.06 23.03 38.32
CA GLY A 108 1.29 23.75 38.60
C GLY A 108 2.27 22.74 39.23
N SER A 109 3.49 22.65 38.69
CA SER A 109 4.77 22.59 39.43
C SER A 109 4.89 21.67 40.67
N THR A 110 5.90 20.81 40.93
CA THR A 110 7.32 20.77 40.55
C THR A 110 7.98 19.54 41.22
N THR A 111 9.11 19.06 40.67
CA THR A 111 10.33 18.45 41.30
C THR A 111 10.28 17.27 42.29
N LEU A 112 11.17 16.28 42.02
CA LEU A 112 12.27 15.73 42.86
C LEU A 112 12.54 14.29 42.38
N ALA A 113 13.73 13.71 42.29
CA ALA A 113 15.12 14.13 42.31
C ALA A 113 15.91 12.91 41.80
N SER A 114 17.02 13.16 41.11
CA SER A 114 18.08 12.16 40.94
C SER A 114 18.89 12.06 42.24
N PRO A 115 19.52 10.91 42.51
CA PRO A 115 20.98 10.85 42.32
C PRO A 115 21.36 9.56 41.57
N GLY A 116 22.34 9.56 40.66
CA GLY A 116 23.67 10.13 40.81
C GLY A 116 24.59 9.05 41.38
N GLY A 117 25.14 8.21 40.52
CA GLY A 117 26.08 7.14 40.87
C GLY A 117 26.75 6.58 39.63
N ALA A 118 27.81 7.27 39.17
CA ALA A 118 28.68 6.82 38.10
C ALA A 118 29.84 5.98 38.66
N GLN A 119 30.29 5.02 37.85
CA GLN A 119 31.64 4.45 37.67
C GLN A 119 31.65 2.89 37.76
N PRO A 120 32.58 2.18 37.10
CA PRO A 120 33.42 2.52 35.95
C PRO A 120 33.35 1.49 34.80
N ILE A 121 33.87 1.89 33.63
CA ILE A 121 34.08 1.04 32.45
C ILE A 121 35.25 0.09 32.73
N GLU A 122 35.00 -1.21 32.63
CA GLU A 122 36.02 -2.26 32.64
C GLU A 122 35.89 -3.09 31.36
N ALA A 123 36.96 -3.12 30.58
CA ALA A 123 37.05 -3.83 29.31
C ALA A 123 37.72 -5.20 29.53
N LEU A 124 37.03 -6.30 29.21
CA LEU A 124 37.66 -7.58 28.88
C LEU A 124 36.65 -8.57 28.24
N ALA A 125 36.99 -8.99 27.02
CA ALA A 125 36.78 -10.29 26.37
C ALA A 125 35.46 -11.08 26.60
N SER A 126 34.65 -11.13 25.54
CA SER A 126 34.20 -12.35 24.85
C SER A 126 34.06 -13.67 25.64
N ASP A 127 33.03 -13.79 26.49
CA ASP A 127 32.26 -15.05 26.63
C ASP A 127 30.97 -14.77 27.42
N ARG A 128 29.93 -14.23 26.77
CA ARG A 128 28.59 -14.13 27.38
C ARG A 128 27.81 -15.39 27.03
N PRO A 129 27.28 -16.14 28.02
CA PRO A 129 26.35 -17.22 27.72
C PRO A 129 25.12 -16.63 27.01
N LEU A 130 24.78 -17.20 25.85
CA LEU A 130 23.61 -16.79 25.08
C LEU A 130 22.36 -16.82 25.97
N PRO A 131 21.49 -15.80 25.92
CA PRO A 131 20.20 -15.80 26.59
C PRO A 131 19.46 -17.13 26.37
N ALA A 132 18.97 -17.77 27.44
CA ALA A 132 18.34 -19.10 27.40
C ALA A 132 17.15 -19.17 26.40
N THR A 133 16.52 -18.04 26.09
CA THR A 133 15.47 -17.88 25.09
C THR A 133 15.96 -18.14 23.66
N ILE A 134 17.19 -17.77 23.34
CA ILE A 134 17.81 -17.91 22.01
C ILE A 134 18.26 -19.36 21.80
N ALA A 135 18.85 -19.98 22.83
CA ALA A 135 19.18 -21.40 22.81
C ALA A 135 17.94 -22.27 22.57
N ARG A 136 16.82 -21.94 23.24
CA ARG A 136 15.53 -22.59 23.01
C ARG A 136 15.00 -22.37 21.59
N ALA A 137 15.12 -21.17 21.05
CA ALA A 137 14.67 -20.88 19.69
C ALA A 137 15.47 -21.66 18.62
N TYR A 138 16.78 -21.83 18.80
CA TYR A 138 17.61 -22.71 17.95
C TYR A 138 17.17 -24.17 18.05
N GLN A 139 16.84 -24.64 19.25
CA GLN A 139 16.36 -26.01 19.49
C GLN A 139 15.00 -26.28 18.81
N GLU A 140 14.05 -25.35 18.88
CA GLU A 140 12.73 -25.45 18.23
C GLU A 140 12.84 -25.48 16.69
N LEU A 141 13.78 -24.73 16.13
CA LEU A 141 14.09 -24.79 14.69
C LEU A 141 14.99 -25.98 14.31
N GLY A 142 15.58 -26.67 15.28
CA GLY A 142 16.53 -27.77 15.05
C GLY A 142 17.80 -27.32 14.32
N LEU A 143 18.26 -26.10 14.60
CA LEU A 143 19.46 -25.50 14.02
C LEU A 143 20.60 -25.50 15.04
N ALA A 144 21.84 -25.47 14.56
CA ALA A 144 22.99 -25.31 15.42
C ALA A 144 23.08 -23.86 15.89
N VAL A 145 23.51 -23.66 17.13
CA VAL A 145 23.69 -22.32 17.71
C VAL A 145 24.75 -21.58 16.89
N GLY A 146 24.38 -20.45 16.27
CA GLY A 146 25.24 -19.65 15.40
C GLY A 146 24.99 -19.77 13.90
N ASP A 147 23.98 -20.54 13.46
CA ASP A 147 23.63 -20.61 12.04
C ASP A 147 23.19 -19.22 11.49
N PRO A 148 23.60 -18.86 10.26
CA PRO A 148 23.38 -17.51 9.71
C PRO A 148 21.92 -17.27 9.33
N LEU A 149 21.48 -16.00 9.37
CA LEU A 149 20.10 -15.59 9.13
C LEU A 149 19.44 -16.19 7.85
N PRO A 150 20.12 -16.27 6.69
CA PRO A 150 19.55 -16.88 5.49
C PRO A 150 19.18 -18.37 5.66
N GLN A 151 19.91 -19.10 6.50
CA GLN A 151 19.67 -20.51 6.78
C GLN A 151 18.49 -20.69 7.75
N VAL A 152 18.36 -19.79 8.72
CA VAL A 152 17.20 -19.69 9.63
C VAL A 152 15.91 -19.42 8.84
N GLU A 153 15.95 -18.46 7.91
CA GLU A 153 14.82 -18.11 7.05
C GLU A 153 14.41 -19.27 6.14
N ALA A 154 15.36 -19.88 5.42
CA ALA A 154 15.09 -20.99 4.53
C ALA A 154 14.42 -22.18 5.24
N LEU A 155 14.87 -22.48 6.47
CA LEU A 155 14.34 -23.60 7.25
C LEU A 155 12.95 -23.29 7.85
N TYR A 156 12.74 -22.05 8.31
CA TYR A 156 11.42 -21.57 8.73
C TYR A 156 10.38 -21.69 7.62
N PHE A 157 10.67 -21.15 6.43
CA PHE A 157 9.72 -21.20 5.30
C PHE A 157 9.44 -22.63 4.83
N ARG A 158 10.45 -23.50 4.83
CA ARG A 158 10.29 -24.92 4.49
C ARG A 158 9.40 -25.66 5.51
N ARG A 159 9.60 -25.46 6.81
CA ARG A 159 8.79 -26.10 7.86
C ARG A 159 7.38 -25.55 7.91
N ARG A 160 7.21 -24.23 7.78
CA ARG A 160 5.90 -23.58 7.70
C ARG A 160 5.07 -24.11 6.52
N ALA A 161 5.69 -24.26 5.34
CA ALA A 161 5.02 -24.85 4.18
C ALA A 161 4.62 -26.32 4.41
N ALA A 162 5.44 -27.10 5.12
CA ALA A 162 5.12 -28.49 5.45
C ALA A 162 3.96 -28.60 6.46
N LEU A 163 3.91 -27.72 7.47
CA LEU A 163 2.84 -27.68 8.47
C LEU A 163 1.51 -27.23 7.86
N LEU A 164 1.53 -26.23 6.97
CA LEU A 164 0.35 -25.77 6.24
C LEU A 164 -0.21 -26.87 5.32
N ARG A 165 0.65 -27.67 4.67
CA ARG A 165 0.22 -28.83 3.86
C ARG A 165 -0.41 -29.95 4.70
N ARG A 166 -0.06 -30.04 5.98
CA ARG A 166 -0.60 -31.04 6.92
C ARG A 166 -1.82 -30.53 7.70
N GLY A 167 -2.20 -29.25 7.54
CA GLY A 167 -3.33 -28.63 8.25
C GLY A 167 -3.08 -28.35 9.73
N ASP A 168 -1.86 -28.54 10.23
CA ASP A 168 -1.51 -28.39 11.64
C ASP A 168 -1.18 -26.93 11.96
N ARG A 169 -2.24 -26.15 12.22
CA ARG A 169 -2.13 -24.71 12.53
C ARG A 169 -1.64 -24.45 13.95
N ALA A 170 -1.79 -25.40 14.87
CA ALA A 170 -1.33 -25.25 16.26
C ALA A 170 0.20 -25.26 16.35
N ALA A 171 0.88 -26.02 15.49
CA ALA A 171 2.34 -26.07 15.40
C ALA A 171 2.99 -24.82 14.76
N LEU A 172 2.21 -23.88 14.22
CA LEU A 172 2.73 -22.64 13.61
C LEU A 172 3.13 -21.59 14.64
N GLU A 173 2.43 -21.52 15.77
CA GLU A 173 2.68 -20.52 16.82
C GLU A 173 4.08 -20.67 17.46
N PRO A 174 4.52 -21.88 17.89
CA PRO A 174 5.88 -22.08 18.39
C PRO A 174 6.95 -21.80 17.33
N LEU A 175 6.69 -22.17 16.08
CA LEU A 175 7.61 -21.96 14.96
C LEU A 175 7.79 -20.47 14.63
N LYS A 176 6.71 -19.69 14.68
CA LYS A 176 6.71 -18.24 14.49
C LYS A 176 7.47 -17.55 15.63
N TRP A 177 7.19 -17.92 16.88
CA TRP A 177 7.90 -17.40 18.05
C TRP A 177 9.42 -17.64 17.96
N ALA A 178 9.84 -18.87 17.60
CA ALA A 178 11.26 -19.21 17.47
C ALA A 178 11.96 -18.41 16.36
N PHE A 179 11.31 -18.27 15.19
CA PHE A 179 11.84 -17.49 14.09
C PHE A 179 11.98 -16.01 14.43
N THR A 180 10.95 -15.38 15.00
CA THR A 180 10.99 -13.96 15.37
C THR A 180 12.07 -13.70 16.41
N THR A 181 12.21 -14.57 17.41
CA THR A 181 13.25 -14.47 18.44
C THR A 181 14.65 -14.51 17.85
N LEU A 182 14.92 -15.42 16.89
CA LEU A 182 16.22 -15.56 16.26
C LEU A 182 16.52 -14.45 15.26
N LYS A 183 15.53 -14.03 14.48
CA LYS A 183 15.67 -12.93 13.54
C LYS A 183 16.07 -11.65 14.25
N THR A 184 15.35 -11.28 15.32
CA THR A 184 15.67 -10.09 16.12
C THR A 184 17.06 -10.18 16.75
N HIS A 185 17.47 -11.36 17.23
CA HIS A 185 18.81 -11.54 17.81
C HIS A 185 19.93 -11.39 16.77
N LEU A 186 19.80 -12.06 15.61
CA LEU A 186 20.82 -12.06 14.55
C LEU A 186 20.91 -10.72 13.84
N GLU A 187 19.79 -10.01 13.66
CA GLU A 187 19.79 -8.64 13.10
C GLU A 187 20.47 -7.65 14.06
N HIS A 188 20.25 -7.79 15.37
CA HIS A 188 20.93 -6.98 16.38
C HIS A 188 22.41 -7.33 16.51
N GLN A 189 22.80 -8.60 16.37
CA GLN A 189 24.21 -9.03 16.39
C GLN A 189 24.95 -8.56 15.12
N ALA A 190 24.32 -8.61 13.95
CA ALA A 190 24.87 -8.09 12.70
C ALA A 190 25.06 -6.56 12.68
N GLN A 191 24.34 -5.82 13.54
CA GLN A 191 24.53 -4.38 13.74
C GLN A 191 25.72 -4.05 14.66
N LEU A 192 26.15 -4.99 15.51
CA LEU A 192 27.22 -4.77 16.49
C LEU A 192 28.63 -5.16 15.98
N ASP A 193 28.74 -6.00 14.94
CA ASP A 193 30.03 -6.44 14.37
C ASP A 193 30.15 -6.13 12.85
N PRO A 194 30.63 -4.94 12.44
CA PRO A 194 30.85 -4.60 11.03
C PRO A 194 32.08 -5.30 10.40
N LEU A 195 32.91 -6.00 11.20
CA LEU A 195 34.24 -6.48 10.80
C LEU A 195 34.29 -7.95 10.35
N ALA A 196 33.19 -8.70 10.43
CA ALA A 196 33.20 -10.16 10.20
C ALA A 196 32.76 -10.64 8.81
N MET A 197 32.54 -9.75 7.82
CA MET A 197 32.15 -10.14 6.45
C MET A 197 33.23 -9.94 5.38
N ALA A 198 34.50 -9.78 5.76
CA ALA A 198 35.61 -9.70 4.82
C ALA A 198 36.47 -10.98 4.83
N SER A 199 35.91 -12.11 4.37
CA SER A 199 36.74 -13.27 4.04
C SER A 199 36.10 -14.27 3.07
N ALA A 200 36.78 -14.40 1.92
CA ALA A 200 36.84 -15.52 0.96
C ALA A 200 36.11 -15.32 -0.40
N PRO A 201 36.64 -15.92 -1.50
CA PRO A 201 37.95 -15.61 -2.09
C PRO A 201 37.92 -15.37 -3.61
N ASP A 202 38.98 -14.72 -4.09
CA ASP A 202 39.36 -14.45 -5.48
C ASP A 202 39.49 -15.70 -6.38
N LYS A 203 39.16 -15.54 -7.67
CA LYS A 203 39.68 -16.34 -8.80
C LYS A 203 39.66 -15.53 -10.11
N PRO A 204 40.51 -15.85 -11.12
CA PRO A 204 41.39 -14.90 -11.80
C PRO A 204 40.94 -14.58 -13.25
N PRO A 205 41.63 -13.68 -13.97
CA PRO A 205 41.17 -13.13 -15.24
C PRO A 205 41.78 -13.80 -16.49
N GLY A 206 41.03 -13.72 -17.59
CA GLY A 206 41.55 -13.72 -18.97
C GLY A 206 40.65 -14.43 -19.99
N PRO A 207 40.78 -14.17 -21.32
CA PRO A 207 41.38 -13.03 -22.00
C PRO A 207 40.45 -12.37 -23.05
N ARG A 208 41.05 -11.47 -23.82
CA ARG A 208 40.52 -10.41 -24.69
C ARG A 208 40.33 -10.85 -26.16
N ARG A 209 39.54 -10.03 -26.90
CA ARG A 209 39.53 -9.75 -28.36
C ARG A 209 38.77 -10.78 -29.24
N LEU A 210 38.03 -10.43 -30.33
CA LEU A 210 38.23 -9.39 -31.37
C LEU A 210 36.94 -9.13 -32.21
N SER A 211 36.89 -7.92 -32.83
CA SER A 211 36.26 -7.53 -34.13
C SER A 211 34.74 -7.69 -34.38
N THR A 212 33.95 -6.62 -34.49
CA THR A 212 33.71 -5.71 -35.64
C THR A 212 33.06 -6.34 -36.89
N THR A 213 31.79 -6.02 -37.10
CA THR A 213 31.17 -5.88 -38.45
C THR A 213 30.12 -4.75 -38.40
N PRO A 214 30.14 -3.77 -39.33
CA PRO A 214 29.11 -2.73 -39.40
C PRO A 214 27.91 -3.24 -40.20
N ARG A 215 26.74 -3.30 -39.58
CA ARG A 215 25.47 -3.60 -40.25
C ARG A 215 24.94 -2.34 -40.92
N ALA A 216 24.79 -2.41 -42.24
CA ALA A 216 24.30 -1.34 -43.12
C ALA A 216 22.91 -0.83 -42.70
N GLN A 217 22.76 0.50 -42.70
CA GLN A 217 21.47 1.20 -42.60
C GLN A 217 20.69 1.07 -43.91
N PRO A 218 19.37 0.82 -43.89
CA PRO A 218 18.52 1.02 -45.06
C PRO A 218 18.31 2.52 -45.29
N ARG A 219 18.58 2.95 -46.53
CA ARG A 219 18.27 4.29 -47.05
C ARG A 219 16.79 4.65 -46.83
N SER A 220 16.54 5.82 -46.25
CA SER A 220 15.24 6.47 -46.26
C SER A 220 14.86 6.88 -47.69
N ILE A 221 13.76 6.35 -48.20
CA ILE A 221 13.12 6.88 -49.41
C ILE A 221 12.43 8.18 -49.00
N ALA A 222 12.96 9.30 -49.49
CA ALA A 222 12.34 10.60 -49.37
C ALA A 222 11.03 10.63 -50.17
N THR A 223 9.90 10.71 -49.49
CA THR A 223 8.59 10.92 -50.11
C THR A 223 8.39 12.41 -50.36
N ARG A 224 8.12 12.77 -51.62
CA ARG A 224 7.80 14.14 -52.08
C ARG A 224 6.58 14.71 -51.33
N PRO A 225 6.60 15.99 -50.92
CA PRO A 225 5.42 16.67 -50.39
C PRO A 225 4.59 17.22 -51.56
N GLY A 226 3.42 16.65 -51.80
CA GLY A 226 2.56 17.14 -52.88
C GLY A 226 1.44 16.19 -53.29
N ALA A 227 0.58 15.79 -52.36
CA ALA A 227 -0.76 15.31 -52.67
C ALA A 227 -1.63 15.51 -51.43
N SER A 228 -2.73 16.26 -51.58
CA SER A 228 -3.80 16.35 -50.60
C SER A 228 -4.39 14.97 -50.38
N ALA A 229 -3.87 14.22 -49.41
CA ALA A 229 -4.38 12.91 -49.04
C ALA A 229 -5.81 13.08 -48.52
N ILE A 230 -6.79 12.59 -49.28
CA ILE A 230 -8.04 12.13 -48.68
C ILE A 230 -7.60 11.19 -47.55
N ALA A 231 -7.85 11.57 -46.30
CA ALA A 231 -7.42 10.79 -45.15
C ALA A 231 -7.96 9.37 -45.31
N ASP A 232 -7.04 8.42 -45.53
CA ASP A 232 -7.39 7.01 -45.64
C ASP A 232 -7.84 6.54 -44.25
N ASN A 233 -9.15 6.62 -44.02
CA ASN A 233 -9.78 6.27 -42.74
C ASN A 233 -9.92 4.75 -42.55
N SER A 234 -9.41 3.93 -43.49
CA SER A 234 -9.47 2.48 -43.40
C SER A 234 -8.55 1.90 -42.33
N ASP A 235 -7.43 2.57 -42.04
CA ASP A 235 -6.51 2.15 -40.98
C ASP A 235 -6.98 2.65 -39.60
N ILE A 236 -7.66 1.77 -38.88
CA ILE A 236 -8.17 2.01 -37.52
C ILE A 236 -7.03 2.18 -36.51
N LEU A 237 -5.85 1.59 -36.76
CA LEU A 237 -4.72 1.61 -35.85
C LEU A 237 -3.99 2.94 -35.88
N SER A 238 -4.07 3.68 -36.99
CA SER A 238 -3.50 5.01 -37.15
C SER A 238 -3.94 5.98 -36.05
N PHE A 239 -2.97 6.71 -35.47
CA PHE A 239 -3.21 7.78 -34.50
C PHE A 239 -3.95 8.98 -35.11
N GLN A 240 -4.02 9.09 -36.44
CA GLN A 240 -4.74 10.17 -37.11
C GLN A 240 -6.18 9.79 -37.47
N ASN A 241 -6.60 8.55 -37.22
CA ASN A 241 -7.94 8.09 -37.59
C ASN A 241 -9.02 8.80 -36.73
N PRO A 242 -9.99 9.52 -37.34
CA PRO A 242 -11.00 10.26 -36.60
C PRO A 242 -12.00 9.33 -35.89
N TYR A 243 -12.30 8.15 -36.45
CA TYR A 243 -13.19 7.17 -35.81
C TYR A 243 -12.54 6.57 -34.57
N SER A 244 -11.25 6.25 -34.65
CA SER A 244 -10.49 5.69 -33.53
C SER A 244 -10.45 6.65 -32.35
N ASN A 245 -10.13 7.92 -32.63
CA ASN A 245 -9.98 8.95 -31.60
C ASN A 245 -11.32 9.51 -31.09
N GLY A 246 -12.32 9.61 -31.96
CA GLY A 246 -13.63 10.21 -31.65
C GLY A 246 -14.65 9.22 -31.10
N LEU A 247 -14.77 8.02 -31.68
CA LEU A 247 -15.83 7.04 -31.36
C LEU A 247 -15.30 5.80 -30.62
N ILE A 248 -14.20 5.20 -31.08
CA ILE A 248 -13.70 3.96 -30.49
C ILE A 248 -13.22 4.21 -29.07
N PHE A 249 -12.46 5.29 -28.81
CA PHE A 249 -12.00 5.58 -27.45
C PHE A 249 -13.13 5.66 -26.41
N PRO A 250 -14.19 6.49 -26.59
CA PRO A 250 -15.34 6.44 -25.67
C PRO A 250 -15.99 5.06 -25.58
N GLY A 251 -16.08 4.34 -26.71
CA GLY A 251 -16.57 2.96 -26.73
C GLY A 251 -15.75 2.00 -25.85
N LEU A 252 -14.42 2.12 -25.84
CA LEU A 252 -13.53 1.34 -24.97
C LEU A 252 -13.70 1.73 -23.49
N LEU A 253 -13.89 3.03 -23.20
CA LEU A 253 -14.19 3.49 -21.84
C LEU A 253 -15.51 2.91 -21.34
N LEU A 254 -16.56 2.93 -22.17
CA LEU A 254 -17.86 2.34 -21.86
C LEU A 254 -17.78 0.82 -21.70
N LEU A 255 -16.97 0.14 -22.52
CA LEU A 255 -16.73 -1.29 -22.39
C LEU A 255 -16.07 -1.61 -21.04
N GLY A 256 -15.00 -0.91 -20.66
CA GLY A 256 -14.37 -1.08 -19.36
C GLY A 256 -15.30 -0.77 -18.19
N MET A 257 -16.11 0.29 -18.32
CA MET A 257 -17.18 0.66 -17.38
C MET A 257 -18.18 -0.49 -17.19
N LEU A 258 -18.71 -1.04 -18.28
CA LEU A 258 -19.67 -2.15 -18.26
C LEU A 258 -19.06 -3.43 -17.67
N MET A 259 -17.82 -3.76 -18.04
CA MET A 259 -17.09 -4.91 -17.50
C MET A 259 -16.89 -4.80 -15.98
N ASN A 260 -16.66 -3.58 -15.47
CA ASN A 260 -16.55 -3.35 -14.02
C ASN A 260 -17.90 -3.47 -13.32
N ALA A 261 -18.99 -3.01 -13.94
CA ALA A 261 -20.34 -3.06 -13.39
C ALA A 261 -20.90 -4.50 -13.27
N ILE A 262 -20.46 -5.44 -14.11
CA ILE A 262 -20.91 -6.84 -14.08
C ILE A 262 -20.14 -7.62 -13.00
N PRO A 263 -20.78 -8.14 -11.93
CA PRO A 263 -20.07 -8.75 -10.80
C PRO A 263 -19.17 -9.93 -11.16
N ILE A 264 -19.62 -10.81 -12.08
CA ILE A 264 -18.86 -11.98 -12.52
C ILE A 264 -17.58 -11.56 -13.25
N VAL A 265 -17.68 -10.56 -14.13
CA VAL A 265 -16.53 -10.04 -14.89
C VAL A 265 -15.59 -9.28 -13.96
N ASN A 266 -16.14 -8.50 -13.02
CA ASN A 266 -15.37 -7.79 -12.01
C ASN A 266 -14.53 -8.76 -11.16
N GLY A 267 -15.13 -9.87 -10.70
CA GLY A 267 -14.42 -10.92 -9.99
C GLY A 267 -13.34 -11.61 -10.82
N LEU A 268 -13.65 -11.96 -12.08
CA LEU A 268 -12.70 -12.61 -12.99
C LEU A 268 -11.47 -11.73 -13.30
N LEU A 269 -11.69 -10.42 -13.46
CA LEU A 269 -10.65 -9.45 -13.81
C LEU A 269 -10.07 -8.75 -12.59
N PHE A 270 -10.41 -9.19 -11.37
CA PHE A 270 -9.94 -8.59 -10.13
C PHE A 270 -8.40 -8.49 -10.08
N GLY A 271 -7.69 -9.49 -10.60
CA GLY A 271 -6.23 -9.50 -10.68
C GLY A 271 -5.61 -8.33 -11.44
N ILE A 272 -6.33 -7.73 -12.41
CA ILE A 272 -5.85 -6.52 -13.11
C ILE A 272 -5.80 -5.33 -12.15
N LYS A 273 -6.82 -5.18 -11.28
CA LYS A 273 -6.87 -4.09 -10.28
C LYS A 273 -5.71 -4.24 -9.30
N ILE A 274 -5.51 -5.46 -8.79
CA ILE A 274 -4.38 -5.79 -7.93
C ILE A 274 -3.07 -5.39 -8.59
N TRP A 275 -2.87 -5.79 -9.85
CA TRP A 275 -1.60 -5.55 -10.51
C TRP A 275 -1.32 -4.05 -10.70
N ILE A 276 -2.33 -3.26 -11.07
CA ILE A 276 -2.20 -1.80 -11.18
C ILE A 276 -1.95 -1.17 -9.80
N HIS A 277 -2.62 -1.66 -8.75
CA HIS A 277 -2.42 -1.23 -7.37
C HIS A 277 -0.95 -1.42 -6.92
N GLU A 278 -0.41 -2.63 -7.10
CA GLU A 278 0.99 -2.93 -6.78
C GLU A 278 1.97 -2.11 -7.63
N PHE A 279 1.64 -1.89 -8.90
CA PHE A 279 2.43 -1.01 -9.76
C PHE A 279 2.41 0.44 -9.26
N GLY A 280 1.30 0.87 -8.64
CA GLY A 280 1.18 2.13 -7.92
C GLY A 280 2.27 2.31 -6.87
N HIS A 281 2.39 1.37 -5.92
CA HIS A 281 3.50 1.36 -4.95
C HIS A 281 4.87 1.40 -5.63
N ALA A 282 5.07 0.56 -6.64
CA ALA A 282 6.35 0.46 -7.34
C ALA A 282 6.75 1.78 -8.01
N THR A 283 5.79 2.52 -8.60
CA THR A 283 6.09 3.81 -9.24
C THR A 283 6.57 4.86 -8.25
N ILE A 284 5.98 4.92 -7.05
CA ILE A 284 6.45 5.81 -5.97
C ILE A 284 7.85 5.39 -5.51
N ALA A 285 8.08 4.09 -5.32
CA ALA A 285 9.38 3.57 -4.91
C ALA A 285 10.48 3.87 -5.94
N TRP A 286 10.24 3.64 -7.23
CA TRP A 286 11.22 3.91 -8.29
C TRP A 286 11.52 5.40 -8.43
N LEU A 287 10.50 6.28 -8.35
CA LEU A 287 10.71 7.73 -8.36
C LEU A 287 11.48 8.23 -7.14
N ALA A 288 11.36 7.55 -5.99
CA ALA A 288 12.17 7.81 -4.80
C ALA A 288 13.55 7.11 -4.82
N GLY A 289 13.93 6.48 -5.94
CA GLY A 289 15.22 5.81 -6.10
C GLY A 289 15.37 4.52 -5.30
N ARG A 290 14.26 3.85 -4.94
CA ARG A 290 14.24 2.61 -4.17
C ARG A 290 13.86 1.41 -5.04
N ARG A 291 14.38 0.24 -4.67
CA ARG A 291 14.06 -1.00 -5.40
C ARG A 291 12.64 -1.42 -5.07
N ALA A 292 11.85 -1.72 -6.10
CA ALA A 292 10.52 -2.26 -5.95
C ALA A 292 10.24 -3.34 -6.99
N ILE A 293 9.54 -4.38 -6.59
CA ILE A 293 9.06 -5.46 -7.45
C ILE A 293 7.55 -5.64 -7.22
N PRO A 294 6.70 -5.15 -8.14
CA PRO A 294 5.26 -5.34 -8.05
C PRO A 294 4.89 -6.76 -8.50
N LEU A 295 4.42 -7.59 -7.57
CA LEU A 295 3.98 -8.96 -7.88
C LEU A 295 2.47 -8.98 -8.12
N PRO A 296 1.96 -9.74 -9.12
CA PRO A 296 0.55 -9.80 -9.47
C PRO A 296 -0.34 -10.54 -8.45
N ILE A 297 0.19 -10.81 -7.25
CA ILE A 297 -0.48 -11.49 -6.15
C ILE A 297 -0.85 -10.53 -5.01
N GLY A 298 -0.79 -9.21 -5.22
CA GLY A 298 -1.10 -8.25 -4.16
C GLY A 298 0.04 -8.09 -3.17
N TRP A 299 1.26 -8.01 -3.70
CA TRP A 299 2.47 -7.80 -2.91
C TRP A 299 3.51 -7.01 -3.69
N THR A 300 3.95 -5.89 -3.13
CA THR A 300 5.10 -5.13 -3.65
C THR A 300 6.25 -5.20 -2.65
N SER A 301 7.33 -5.88 -3.06
CA SER A 301 8.56 -5.88 -2.26
C SER A 301 9.31 -4.58 -2.50
N VAL A 302 9.45 -3.75 -1.46
CA VAL A 302 10.17 -2.46 -1.52
C VAL A 302 11.35 -2.48 -0.55
N ASP A 303 12.52 -2.09 -1.05
CA ASP A 303 13.72 -1.88 -0.22
C ASP A 303 13.68 -0.48 0.40
N PRO A 304 13.72 -0.32 1.73
CA PRO A 304 13.76 0.99 2.38
C PRO A 304 15.02 1.80 2.04
N ARG A 305 16.10 1.15 1.59
CA ARG A 305 17.34 1.84 1.23
C ARG A 305 17.27 2.39 -0.19
N ARG A 306 17.73 3.63 -0.34
CA ARG A 306 17.94 4.24 -1.66
C ARG A 306 19.02 3.48 -2.42
N SER A 307 18.80 3.25 -3.70
CA SER A 307 19.72 2.58 -4.60
C SER A 307 20.10 3.53 -5.74
N LEU A 308 21.38 3.92 -5.79
CA LEU A 308 21.92 4.73 -6.90
C LEU A 308 21.71 4.05 -8.25
N LEU A 309 21.71 2.71 -8.29
CA LEU A 309 21.43 1.95 -9.50
C LEU A 309 20.00 2.20 -10.02
N VAL A 310 19.01 2.23 -9.14
CA VAL A 310 17.62 2.52 -9.52
C VAL A 310 17.48 3.97 -9.97
N TYR A 311 18.04 4.90 -9.20
CA TYR A 311 18.00 6.32 -9.52
C TYR A 311 18.64 6.63 -10.89
N LEU A 312 19.89 6.19 -11.10
CA LEU A 312 20.60 6.40 -12.36
C LEU A 312 19.96 5.60 -13.50
N GLY A 313 19.49 4.39 -13.23
CA GLY A 313 18.79 3.56 -14.22
C GLY A 313 17.54 4.25 -14.75
N LEU A 314 16.71 4.83 -13.86
CA LEU A 314 15.51 5.58 -14.27
C LEU A 314 15.88 6.86 -15.04
N LEU A 315 16.93 7.59 -14.62
CA LEU A 315 17.43 8.74 -15.37
C LEU A 315 17.92 8.37 -16.77
N VAL A 316 18.57 7.20 -16.93
CA VAL A 316 18.98 6.69 -18.25
C VAL A 316 17.75 6.40 -19.10
N LEU A 317 16.71 5.74 -18.57
CA LEU A 317 15.47 5.49 -19.30
C LEU A 317 14.76 6.78 -19.72
N LEU A 318 14.69 7.77 -18.81
CA LEU A 318 14.14 9.10 -19.12
C LEU A 318 14.99 9.82 -20.17
N GLY A 319 16.32 9.72 -20.09
CA GLY A 319 17.24 10.28 -21.08
C GLY A 319 17.08 9.64 -22.46
N LEU A 320 16.86 8.32 -22.53
CA LEU A 320 16.56 7.61 -23.77
C LEU A 320 15.22 8.06 -24.37
N LEU A 321 14.18 8.23 -23.53
CA LEU A 321 12.88 8.75 -23.98
C LEU A 321 12.99 10.20 -24.47
N PHE A 322 13.76 11.05 -23.79
CA PHE A 322 14.04 12.42 -24.23
C PHE A 322 14.76 12.42 -25.58
N TRP A 323 15.77 11.57 -25.74
CA TRP A 323 16.53 11.44 -26.98
C TRP A 323 15.67 10.91 -28.14
N ALA A 324 14.82 9.91 -27.88
CA ALA A 324 13.86 9.41 -28.86
C ALA A 324 12.89 10.51 -29.30
N GLY A 325 12.28 11.23 -28.35
CA GLY A 325 11.40 12.37 -28.63
C GLY A 325 12.10 13.45 -29.47
N ARG A 326 13.36 13.78 -29.14
CA ARG A 326 14.16 14.73 -29.93
C ARG A 326 14.44 14.24 -31.35
N ARG A 327 14.77 12.95 -31.53
CA ARG A 327 15.04 12.36 -32.85
C ARG A 327 13.79 12.34 -33.74
N GLU A 328 12.63 12.12 -33.14
CA GLU A 328 11.33 12.08 -33.83
C GLU A 328 10.65 13.46 -33.94
N GLY A 329 11.27 14.53 -33.41
CA GLY A 329 10.71 15.89 -33.44
C GLY A 329 9.49 16.09 -32.52
N GLN A 330 9.23 15.16 -31.60
CA GLN A 330 8.11 15.24 -30.66
C GLN A 330 8.52 16.01 -29.40
N ARG A 331 7.86 17.14 -29.12
CA ARG A 331 8.18 17.98 -27.96
C ARG A 331 7.59 17.49 -26.63
N TRP A 332 6.46 16.78 -26.68
CA TRP A 332 5.75 16.35 -25.48
C TRP A 332 6.55 15.33 -24.62
N PRO A 333 7.25 14.31 -25.17
CA PRO A 333 8.03 13.37 -24.36
C PRO A 333 9.23 14.06 -23.72
N MET A 334 9.78 15.07 -24.39
CA MET A 334 10.88 15.89 -23.85
C MET A 334 10.42 16.66 -22.60
N GLY A 335 9.25 17.30 -22.66
CA GLY A 335 8.67 17.98 -21.49
C GLY A 335 8.35 17.01 -20.36
N LEU A 336 7.73 15.86 -20.69
CA LEU A 336 7.39 14.83 -19.70
C LEU A 336 8.64 14.29 -18.99
N THR A 337 9.70 13.97 -19.72
CA THR A 337 10.94 13.42 -19.16
C THR A 337 11.66 14.41 -18.25
N VAL A 338 11.70 15.70 -18.63
CA VAL A 338 12.25 16.76 -17.75
C VAL A 338 11.43 16.88 -16.47
N GLY A 339 10.09 16.89 -16.58
CA GLY A 339 9.20 16.92 -15.41
C GLY A 339 9.39 15.70 -14.49
N LEU A 340 9.39 14.50 -15.05
CA LEU A 340 9.60 13.26 -14.28
C LEU A 340 10.99 13.19 -13.66
N ALA A 341 12.04 13.68 -14.33
CA ALA A 341 13.38 13.74 -13.76
C ALA A 341 13.45 14.72 -12.57
N ALA A 342 12.74 15.85 -12.64
CA ALA A 342 12.64 16.80 -11.53
C ALA A 342 11.86 16.20 -10.35
N VAL A 343 10.73 15.52 -10.62
CA VAL A 343 9.97 14.79 -9.60
C VAL A 343 10.82 13.69 -8.98
N GLN A 344 11.54 12.92 -9.78
CA GLN A 344 12.45 11.88 -9.28
C GLN A 344 13.54 12.47 -8.39
N PHE A 345 14.15 13.60 -8.78
CA PHE A 345 15.15 14.28 -7.95
C PHE A 345 14.55 14.71 -6.61
N TYR A 346 13.38 15.34 -6.63
CA TYR A 346 12.65 15.75 -5.43
C TYR A 346 12.33 14.55 -4.53
N MET A 347 11.73 13.50 -5.08
CA MET A 347 11.34 12.29 -4.33
C MET A 347 12.54 11.46 -3.87
N THR A 348 13.69 11.54 -4.54
CA THR A 348 14.87 10.78 -4.12
C THR A 348 15.65 11.53 -3.04
N TRP A 349 15.79 12.85 -3.14
CA TRP A 349 16.74 13.60 -2.33
C TRP A 349 16.11 14.53 -1.30
N LEU A 350 14.91 15.06 -1.56
CA LEU A 350 14.31 16.12 -0.74
C LEU A 350 13.26 15.60 0.24
N ILE A 351 12.51 14.54 -0.09
CA ILE A 351 11.50 13.99 0.83
C ILE A 351 12.15 13.18 1.97
N SER A 352 11.52 13.25 3.15
CA SER A 352 11.90 12.46 4.31
C SER A 352 11.43 11.01 4.19
N ALA A 353 11.96 10.11 5.04
CA ALA A 353 11.52 8.72 5.07
C ALA A 353 10.02 8.59 5.40
N ASN A 354 9.54 9.36 6.38
CA ASN A 354 8.12 9.39 6.75
C ASN A 354 7.22 9.87 5.60
N GLN A 355 7.65 10.88 4.84
CA GLN A 355 6.90 11.32 3.66
C GLN A 355 6.92 10.27 2.56
N PHE A 356 8.05 9.58 2.37
CA PHE A 356 8.13 8.48 1.42
C PHE A 356 7.15 7.36 1.79
N ASP A 357 7.11 6.93 3.05
CA ASP A 357 6.22 5.86 3.51
C ASP A 357 4.74 6.27 3.30
N MET A 358 4.40 7.53 3.57
CA MET A 358 3.07 8.08 3.28
C MET A 358 2.73 8.02 1.78
N TRP A 359 3.64 8.48 0.92
CA TRP A 359 3.44 8.41 -0.53
C TRP A 359 3.37 6.97 -1.03
N LEU A 360 4.10 6.05 -0.40
CA LEU A 360 4.08 4.64 -0.74
C LEU A 360 2.70 4.04 -0.44
N SER A 361 2.15 4.23 0.76
CA SER A 361 0.79 3.81 1.10
C SER A 361 -0.28 4.51 0.27
N PHE A 362 -0.07 5.78 -0.07
CA PHE A 362 -0.94 6.47 -1.00
C PHE A 362 -0.94 5.81 -2.39
N GLY A 363 0.23 5.34 -2.82
CA GLY A 363 0.54 4.87 -4.16
C GLY A 363 -0.28 3.67 -4.61
N GLY A 364 -0.79 2.81 -3.73
CA GLY A 364 -1.60 1.65 -4.13
C GLY A 364 -2.90 2.08 -4.80
N ILE A 365 -3.85 2.61 -4.03
CA ILE A 365 -5.11 3.14 -4.58
C ILE A 365 -4.87 4.35 -5.48
N GLY A 366 -3.89 5.20 -5.15
CA GLY A 366 -3.54 6.35 -5.98
C GLY A 366 -3.14 5.90 -7.39
N GLY A 367 -2.34 4.84 -7.48
CA GLY A 367 -1.89 4.23 -8.73
C GLY A 367 -3.06 3.71 -9.57
N GLU A 368 -4.04 3.05 -8.94
CA GLU A 368 -5.27 2.63 -9.63
C GLU A 368 -6.00 3.79 -10.33
N ILE A 369 -5.87 5.01 -9.80
CA ILE A 369 -6.46 6.22 -10.38
C ILE A 369 -5.52 6.84 -11.41
N TYR A 370 -4.33 7.30 -11.01
CA TYR A 370 -3.46 8.10 -11.88
C TYR A 370 -2.77 7.27 -12.97
N LEU A 371 -2.40 6.01 -12.72
CA LEU A 371 -1.80 5.15 -13.75
C LEU A 371 -2.85 4.76 -14.79
N SER A 372 -4.05 4.39 -14.35
CA SER A 372 -5.14 4.10 -15.27
C SER A 372 -5.48 5.31 -16.13
N ALA A 373 -5.53 6.51 -15.54
CA ALA A 373 -5.74 7.75 -16.31
C ALA A 373 -4.60 8.02 -17.30
N LEU A 374 -3.34 7.83 -16.89
CA LEU A 374 -2.18 7.97 -17.77
C LEU A 374 -2.25 6.99 -18.94
N LEU A 375 -2.60 5.73 -18.69
CA LEU A 375 -2.77 4.71 -19.73
C LEU A 375 -3.90 5.07 -20.70
N MET A 376 -5.01 5.62 -20.22
CA MET A 376 -6.07 6.12 -21.09
C MET A 376 -5.62 7.29 -21.95
N VAL A 377 -4.98 8.29 -21.33
CA VAL A 377 -4.48 9.48 -22.03
C VAL A 377 -3.45 9.07 -23.09
N SER A 378 -2.60 8.07 -22.79
CA SER A 378 -1.58 7.57 -23.72
C SER A 378 -2.15 6.96 -25.01
N PHE A 379 -3.45 6.68 -25.08
CA PHE A 379 -4.14 6.28 -26.33
C PHE A 379 -3.95 7.28 -27.47
N TYR A 380 -3.79 8.57 -27.14
CA TYR A 380 -3.66 9.66 -28.10
C TYR A 380 -2.22 9.98 -28.50
N PHE A 381 -1.24 9.37 -27.82
CA PHE A 381 0.16 9.72 -27.98
C PHE A 381 0.92 8.53 -28.60
N PRO A 382 1.56 8.72 -29.78
CA PRO A 382 2.35 7.67 -30.39
C PRO A 382 3.61 7.40 -29.55
N LEU A 383 3.87 6.12 -29.27
CA LEU A 383 5.15 5.64 -28.75
C LEU A 383 6.02 5.13 -29.92
N PRO A 384 7.34 4.94 -29.70
CA PRO A 384 8.23 4.43 -30.75
C PRO A 384 7.71 3.13 -31.38
N GLU A 385 7.88 2.98 -32.70
CA GLU A 385 7.26 1.91 -33.51
C GLU A 385 7.53 0.49 -32.99
N TYR A 386 8.69 0.26 -32.35
CA TYR A 386 9.06 -1.03 -31.78
C TYR A 386 8.02 -1.57 -30.76
N PHE A 387 7.36 -0.67 -30.01
CA PHE A 387 6.38 -1.06 -29.01
C PHE A 387 5.03 -1.48 -29.61
N ARG A 388 4.81 -1.25 -30.91
CA ARG A 388 3.52 -1.50 -31.58
C ARG A 388 2.33 -0.91 -30.82
N TRP A 389 2.53 0.31 -30.28
CA TRP A 389 1.54 1.00 -29.48
C TRP A 389 0.28 1.36 -30.26
N ASP A 390 0.39 1.47 -31.59
CA ASP A 390 -0.73 1.53 -32.54
C ASP A 390 -1.79 0.45 -32.26
N PHE A 391 -1.35 -0.77 -31.92
CA PHE A 391 -2.21 -1.92 -31.61
C PHE A 391 -2.50 -2.06 -30.11
N TYR A 392 -1.47 -1.99 -29.25
CA TYR A 392 -1.64 -2.30 -27.82
C TYR A 392 -2.46 -1.26 -27.05
N ARG A 393 -2.60 -0.04 -27.56
CA ARG A 393 -3.41 1.01 -26.91
C ARG A 393 -4.87 0.60 -26.70
N PHE A 394 -5.45 -0.22 -27.58
CA PHE A 394 -6.85 -0.64 -27.46
C PHE A 394 -7.11 -1.54 -26.25
N PRO A 395 -6.47 -2.72 -26.10
CA PRO A 395 -6.68 -3.57 -24.93
C PRO A 395 -6.21 -2.90 -23.63
N VAL A 396 -5.15 -2.08 -23.68
CA VAL A 396 -4.66 -1.36 -22.49
C VAL A 396 -5.68 -0.34 -21.98
N VAL A 397 -6.33 0.42 -22.87
CA VAL A 397 -7.40 1.35 -22.47
C VAL A 397 -8.57 0.61 -21.83
N VAL A 398 -8.97 -0.56 -22.33
CA VAL A 398 -10.06 -1.34 -21.72
C VAL A 398 -9.70 -1.78 -20.31
N ALA A 399 -8.48 -2.31 -20.11
CA ALA A 399 -8.00 -2.71 -18.78
C ALA A 399 -7.90 -1.53 -17.81
N ALA A 400 -7.36 -0.40 -18.28
CA ALA A 400 -7.28 0.83 -17.50
C ALA A 400 -8.68 1.37 -17.17
N ALA A 401 -9.62 1.36 -18.11
CA ALA A 401 -11.00 1.81 -17.92
C ALA A 401 -11.73 0.95 -16.89
N PHE A 402 -11.55 -0.36 -16.96
CA PHE A 402 -12.06 -1.29 -15.98
C PHE A 402 -11.59 -0.96 -14.55
N CYS A 403 -10.31 -0.63 -14.37
CA CYS A 403 -9.76 -0.27 -13.05
C CYS A 403 -10.25 1.12 -12.61
N PHE A 404 -10.07 2.13 -13.44
CA PHE A 404 -10.39 3.52 -13.14
C PHE A 404 -11.86 3.73 -12.78
N TRP A 405 -12.79 3.17 -13.54
CA TRP A 405 -14.22 3.32 -13.24
C TRP A 405 -14.58 2.69 -11.90
N GLY A 406 -13.94 1.57 -11.52
CA GLY A 406 -14.08 0.99 -10.19
C GLY A 406 -13.75 1.99 -9.08
N GLN A 407 -12.66 2.75 -9.25
CA GLN A 407 -12.27 3.80 -8.33
C GLN A 407 -13.23 5.01 -8.38
N VAL A 408 -13.68 5.43 -9.56
CA VAL A 408 -14.68 6.51 -9.71
C VAL A 408 -15.94 6.21 -8.93
N TRP A 409 -16.52 5.01 -9.07
CA TRP A 409 -17.72 4.64 -8.32
C TRP A 409 -17.47 4.57 -6.83
N LEU A 410 -16.37 3.96 -6.40
CA LEU A 410 -16.01 3.83 -4.98
C LEU A 410 -15.96 5.22 -4.32
N TRP A 411 -15.18 6.15 -4.89
CA TRP A 411 -14.95 7.47 -4.31
C TRP A 411 -16.13 8.44 -4.47
N GLN A 412 -17.12 8.12 -5.30
CA GLN A 412 -18.42 8.82 -5.34
C GLN A 412 -19.43 8.24 -4.33
N GLN A 413 -19.35 6.95 -4.02
CA GLN A 413 -20.27 6.26 -3.11
C GLN A 413 -19.92 6.45 -1.64
N ILE A 414 -18.63 6.54 -1.29
CA ILE A 414 -18.17 6.71 0.10
C ILE A 414 -18.75 7.98 0.77
N PRO A 415 -18.70 9.18 0.15
CA PRO A 415 -19.29 10.38 0.76
C PRO A 415 -20.80 10.26 1.00
N SER A 416 -21.48 9.43 0.21
CA SER A 416 -22.92 9.19 0.30
C SER A 416 -23.29 8.08 1.30
N GLY A 417 -22.30 7.48 1.99
CA GLY A 417 -22.49 6.36 2.91
C GLY A 417 -22.89 5.05 2.23
N ARG A 418 -22.75 4.93 0.90
CA ARG A 418 -23.12 3.73 0.12
C ARG A 418 -21.99 2.71 0.02
N ALA A 419 -20.77 3.12 0.36
CA ALA A 419 -19.59 2.28 0.42
C ALA A 419 -18.72 2.73 1.61
N SER A 420 -17.86 1.83 2.10
CA SER A 420 -16.87 2.14 3.13
C SER A 420 -15.50 2.42 2.51
N ILE A 421 -14.67 3.18 3.22
CA ILE A 421 -13.24 3.28 2.90
C ILE A 421 -12.65 1.87 2.96
N PRO A 422 -11.84 1.45 1.96
CA PRO A 422 -11.29 0.11 1.89
C PRO A 422 -10.14 -0.07 2.91
N PHE A 423 -10.49 -0.19 4.19
CA PHE A 423 -9.56 -0.59 5.24
C PHE A 423 -9.27 -2.10 5.17
N GLY A 424 -8.08 -2.46 5.65
CA GLY A 424 -7.57 -3.82 5.68
C GLY A 424 -6.67 -4.15 4.49
N SER A 425 -5.91 -5.24 4.63
CA SER A 425 -5.11 -5.80 3.55
C SER A 425 -5.80 -7.00 2.89
N MET A 426 -5.43 -7.29 1.65
CA MET A 426 -5.91 -8.48 0.91
C MET A 426 -5.59 -9.79 1.62
N TRP A 427 -4.51 -9.82 2.42
CA TRP A 427 -4.05 -11.00 3.13
C TRP A 427 -4.64 -11.15 4.54
N GLY A 428 -5.63 -10.32 4.89
CA GLY A 428 -6.36 -10.43 6.14
C GLY A 428 -5.63 -9.83 7.35
N ASP A 429 -4.50 -9.15 7.13
CA ASP A 429 -3.84 -8.38 8.17
C ASP A 429 -4.52 -7.01 8.26
N ALA A 430 -5.25 -6.77 9.36
CA ALA A 430 -6.10 -5.61 9.53
C ALA A 430 -5.32 -4.29 9.67
N ASP A 431 -4.03 -4.36 10.04
CA ASP A 431 -3.21 -3.18 10.35
C ASP A 431 -2.25 -2.78 9.21
N HIS A 432 -2.14 -3.60 8.16
CA HIS A 432 -1.15 -3.41 7.08
C HIS A 432 -1.74 -2.91 5.75
N GLY A 433 -3.04 -2.60 5.69
CA GLY A 433 -3.64 -1.99 4.50
C GLY A 433 -3.19 -0.54 4.28
N ASP A 434 -3.17 -0.09 3.02
CA ASP A 434 -2.78 1.28 2.65
C ASP A 434 -3.54 2.36 3.43
N MET A 435 -4.87 2.21 3.51
CA MET A 435 -5.72 3.17 4.22
C MET A 435 -5.46 3.15 5.73
N ASN A 436 -5.09 1.99 6.28
CA ASN A 436 -4.70 1.88 7.69
C ASN A 436 -3.37 2.57 7.95
N GLN A 437 -2.40 2.47 7.05
CA GLN A 437 -1.13 3.17 7.18
C GLN A 437 -1.31 4.69 7.11
N LEU A 438 -2.11 5.19 6.16
CA LEU A 438 -2.44 6.61 6.07
C LEU A 438 -3.14 7.12 7.33
N ALA A 439 -4.11 6.38 7.87
CA ALA A 439 -4.86 6.79 9.05
C ALA A 439 -4.05 6.65 10.36
N ASN A 440 -3.41 5.50 10.58
CA ASN A 440 -2.79 5.15 11.87
C ASN A 440 -1.38 5.75 12.01
N VAL A 441 -0.59 5.76 10.94
CA VAL A 441 0.82 6.20 10.97
C VAL A 441 0.95 7.65 10.53
N HIS A 442 0.20 8.06 9.50
CA HIS A 442 0.28 9.41 8.95
C HIS A 442 -0.85 10.34 9.41
N HIS A 443 -1.71 9.86 10.31
CA HIS A 443 -2.78 10.64 10.95
C HIS A 443 -3.78 11.30 9.98
N TRP A 444 -3.97 10.70 8.80
CA TRP A 444 -5.02 11.16 7.89
C TRP A 444 -6.39 10.88 8.49
N THR A 445 -7.24 11.90 8.54
CA THR A 445 -8.63 11.69 8.92
C THR A 445 -9.37 10.97 7.78
N PRO A 446 -10.51 10.31 8.05
CA PRO A 446 -11.36 9.77 6.99
C PRO A 446 -11.75 10.85 5.97
N GLY A 447 -11.92 12.10 6.41
CA GLY A 447 -12.16 13.25 5.56
C GLY A 447 -11.01 13.51 4.59
N ASP A 448 -9.76 13.48 5.07
CA ASP A 448 -8.56 13.70 4.24
C ASP A 448 -8.40 12.61 3.18
N ILE A 449 -8.64 11.35 3.55
CA ILE A 449 -8.62 10.21 2.62
C ILE A 449 -9.66 10.44 1.52
N ILE A 450 -10.91 10.69 1.89
CA ILE A 450 -12.01 10.89 0.96
C ILE A 450 -11.74 12.09 0.05
N SER A 451 -11.36 13.23 0.61
CA SER A 451 -11.12 14.45 -0.17
C SER A 451 -9.95 14.27 -1.14
N THR A 452 -8.87 13.62 -0.71
CA THR A 452 -7.67 13.44 -1.53
C THR A 452 -7.94 12.51 -2.71
N TYR A 453 -8.47 11.31 -2.45
CA TYR A 453 -8.74 10.35 -3.53
C TYR A 453 -9.87 10.81 -4.44
N SER A 454 -10.93 11.40 -3.89
CA SER A 454 -12.01 11.98 -4.70
C SER A 454 -11.48 13.12 -5.57
N SER A 455 -10.68 14.04 -5.03
CA SER A 455 -10.09 15.14 -5.82
C SER A 455 -9.16 14.61 -6.90
N LEU A 456 -8.33 13.60 -6.60
CA LEU A 456 -7.48 12.95 -7.59
C LEU A 456 -8.31 12.31 -8.71
N THR A 457 -9.37 11.58 -8.38
CA THR A 457 -10.29 10.98 -9.35
C THR A 457 -10.90 12.03 -10.26
N HIS A 458 -11.42 13.13 -9.71
CA HIS A 458 -12.02 14.22 -10.51
C HIS A 458 -10.98 14.91 -11.38
N LEU A 459 -9.77 15.16 -10.87
CA LEU A 459 -8.67 15.74 -11.64
C LEU A 459 -8.28 14.84 -12.82
N CYS A 460 -8.09 13.53 -12.57
CA CYS A 460 -7.79 12.57 -13.62
C CYS A 460 -8.91 12.47 -14.66
N LEU A 461 -10.18 12.47 -14.24
CA LEU A 461 -11.33 12.48 -15.14
C LEU A 461 -11.35 13.75 -16.00
N LEU A 462 -11.09 14.92 -15.40
CA LEU A 462 -10.99 16.19 -16.10
C LEU A 462 -9.85 16.17 -17.13
N VAL A 463 -8.69 15.59 -16.80
CA VAL A 463 -7.57 15.44 -17.73
C VAL A 463 -7.93 14.53 -18.90
N ILE A 464 -8.54 13.37 -18.65
CA ILE A 464 -9.00 12.45 -19.71
C ILE A 464 -9.99 13.18 -20.63
N PHE A 465 -10.97 13.87 -20.06
CA PHE A 465 -11.96 14.63 -20.82
C PHE A 465 -11.32 15.77 -21.62
N ALA A 466 -10.39 16.53 -21.02
CA ALA A 466 -9.70 17.63 -21.68
C ALA A 466 -8.86 17.16 -22.87
N VAL A 467 -8.13 16.04 -22.74
CA VAL A 467 -7.35 15.45 -23.85
C VAL A 467 -8.27 14.93 -24.95
N TYR A 468 -9.37 14.27 -24.59
CA TYR A 468 -10.38 13.83 -25.56
C TYR A 468 -10.99 15.02 -26.32
N ALA A 469 -11.47 16.03 -25.59
CA ALA A 469 -12.08 17.23 -26.16
C ALA A 469 -11.10 18.00 -27.04
N TYR A 470 -9.84 18.15 -26.62
CA TYR A 470 -8.79 18.78 -27.43
C TYR A 470 -8.54 18.00 -28.73
N THR A 471 -8.48 16.67 -28.66
CA THR A 471 -8.26 15.82 -29.85
C THR A 471 -9.44 15.92 -30.82
N LEU A 472 -10.67 15.86 -30.29
CA LEU A 472 -11.90 16.00 -31.07
C LEU A 472 -11.99 17.39 -31.73
N PHE A 473 -11.68 18.46 -30.98
CA PHE A 473 -11.61 19.82 -31.51
C PHE A 473 -10.56 19.96 -32.60
N ARG A 474 -9.37 19.39 -32.39
CA ARG A 474 -8.29 19.43 -33.38
C ARG A 474 -8.67 18.71 -34.68
N GLN A 475 -9.41 17.60 -34.59
CA GLN A 475 -9.84 16.81 -35.76
C GLN A 475 -11.01 17.44 -36.51
N HIS A 476 -11.93 18.09 -35.80
CA HIS A 476 -13.14 18.69 -36.37
C HIS A 476 -13.13 20.23 -36.30
N ARG A 477 -11.95 20.84 -36.36
CA ARG A 477 -11.77 22.29 -36.16
C ARG A 477 -12.71 23.13 -37.03
N GLU A 478 -12.84 22.78 -38.31
CA GLU A 478 -13.71 23.50 -39.25
C GLU A 478 -15.20 23.40 -38.87
N LEU A 479 -15.63 22.25 -38.38
CA LEU A 479 -17.00 22.01 -37.91
C LEU A 479 -17.30 22.84 -36.64
N PHE A 480 -16.37 22.87 -35.69
CA PHE A 480 -16.49 23.68 -34.48
C PHE A 480 -16.44 25.19 -34.77
N ILE A 481 -15.62 25.64 -35.73
CA ILE A 481 -15.60 27.04 -36.17
C ILE A 481 -16.91 27.41 -36.87
N ALA A 482 -17.46 26.53 -37.70
CA ALA A 482 -18.75 26.75 -38.37
C ALA A 482 -19.91 26.83 -37.35
N LEU A 483 -19.94 25.94 -36.37
CA LEU A 483 -20.91 25.99 -35.26
C LEU A 483 -20.73 27.25 -34.40
N GLY A 484 -19.49 27.65 -34.10
CA GLY A 484 -19.21 28.88 -33.35
C GLY A 484 -19.74 30.13 -34.06
N ARG A 485 -19.59 30.21 -35.39
CA ARG A 485 -20.15 31.30 -36.21
C ARG A 485 -21.68 31.31 -36.26
N GLN A 486 -22.34 30.17 -36.07
CA GLN A 486 -23.80 30.12 -35.99
C GLN A 486 -24.35 30.58 -34.63
N TRP A 487 -23.60 30.38 -33.55
CA TRP A 487 -24.05 30.65 -32.18
C TRP A 487 -23.53 31.99 -31.62
N PHE A 488 -22.46 32.53 -32.16
CA PHE A 488 -21.94 33.87 -31.87
C PHE A 488 -21.79 34.65 -33.19
N PRO A 489 -22.84 35.36 -33.64
CA PRO A 489 -22.79 36.20 -34.84
C PRO A 489 -21.88 37.42 -34.69
#